data_AF-A0A8R7UEA7-F1
#
_entry.id   AF-A0A8R7UEA7-F1
#
_cell.length_a   1.000
_cell.length_b   1.000
_cell.length_c   1.000
_cell.angle_alpha   90.00
_cell.angle_beta   90.00
_cell.angle_gamma   90.00
#
_symmetry.space_group_name_H-M   'P 1'
#
loop_
_entity.id
_entity.type
_entity.pdbx_description
1 polymer ?
#
loop_
_entity_poly.entity_id
_entity_poly.type
_entity_poly.pdbx_seq_one_letter_code
_entity_poly.pdbx_strand_id
1 'polypeptide(L)' 'MSRAEVHTTFLEDLAEDYHRNTHHLIARNCNHFTTDVYNHFTGKPTPRWVNRLARLG' A
#
# COMPACT_ATOMS: atom_id res chain seq x y z
N MET A 1 -3.58 -12.32 -12.82
CA MET A 1 -4.68 -11.39 -12.54
C MET A 1 -4.92 -10.54 -13.77
N SER A 2 -6.15 -10.48 -14.23
CA SER A 2 -6.64 -9.53 -15.22
C SER A 2 -6.70 -8.12 -14.64
N ARG A 3 -6.83 -7.12 -15.50
CA ARG A 3 -6.97 -5.72 -15.08
C ARG A 3 -8.22 -5.50 -14.21
N ALA A 4 -9.30 -6.24 -14.47
CA ALA A 4 -10.51 -6.19 -13.67
C ALA A 4 -10.25 -6.73 -12.26
N GLU A 5 -9.63 -7.91 -12.14
CA GLU A 5 -9.30 -8.52 -10.84
C GLU A 5 -8.35 -7.65 -10.00
N VAL A 6 -7.42 -6.92 -10.63
CA VAL A 6 -6.58 -5.94 -9.92
C VAL A 6 -7.42 -4.82 -9.31
N HIS A 7 -8.40 -4.31 -10.05
CA HIS A 7 -9.25 -3.22 -9.56
C HIS A 7 -10.25 -3.69 -8.51
N THR A 8 -11.07 -4.68 -8.85
CA THR A 8 -12.27 -5.05 -8.07
C THR A 8 -11.98 -5.98 -6.91
N THR A 9 -10.89 -6.74 -6.95
CA THR A 9 -10.55 -7.66 -5.87
C THR A 9 -9.43 -7.07 -5.05
N PHE A 10 -8.28 -6.78 -5.68
CA PHE A 10 -7.13 -6.35 -4.89
C PHE A 10 -7.22 -4.90 -4.40
N LEU A 11 -7.45 -3.93 -5.29
CA LEU A 11 -7.42 -2.53 -4.90
C LEU A 11 -8.62 -2.10 -4.06
N GLU A 12 -9.81 -2.67 -4.30
CA GLU A 12 -10.99 -2.41 -3.49
C GLU A 12 -10.85 -2.99 -2.06
N ASP A 13 -10.41 -4.24 -1.91
CA ASP A 13 -10.13 -4.83 -0.59
C ASP A 13 -9.05 -4.03 0.16
N LEU A 14 -7.96 -3.67 -0.52
CA LEU A 14 -6.90 -2.86 0.10
C LEU A 14 -7.39 -1.45 0.47
N ALA A 15 -8.34 -0.88 -0.27
CA ALA A 15 -8.87 0.44 0.04
C ALA A 15 -9.67 0.47 1.35
N GLU A 16 -10.25 -0.65 1.79
CA GLU A 16 -10.90 -0.75 3.10
C GLU A 16 -9.92 -0.46 4.24
N ASP A 17 -8.68 -0.92 4.11
CA ASP A 17 -7.61 -0.62 5.07
C ASP A 17 -7.12 0.84 4.96
N TYR A 18 -7.26 1.49 3.82
CA TYR A 18 -6.74 2.85 3.60
C TYR A 18 -7.83 3.92 3.51
N HIS A 19 -8.99 3.67 4.12
CA HIS A 19 -10.10 4.62 4.15
C HIS A 19 -9.72 5.96 4.81
N ARG A 20 -10.33 7.07 4.40
CA ARG A 20 -9.92 8.45 4.78
C ARG A 20 -9.63 8.66 6.29
N ASN A 21 -10.39 8.00 7.16
CA ASN A 21 -10.26 8.15 8.61
C ASN A 21 -9.11 7.33 9.24
N THR A 22 -8.43 6.45 8.50
CA THR A 22 -7.23 5.73 8.97
C THR A 22 -5.93 6.46 8.59
N HIS A 23 -6.01 7.58 7.88
CA HIS A 23 -4.81 8.27 7.40
C HIS A 23 -4.00 8.81 8.58
N HIS A 24 -2.76 8.33 8.71
CA HIS A 24 -1.79 8.81 9.68
C HIS A 24 -0.50 9.18 8.96
N LEU A 25 -0.05 10.43 9.15
CA LEU A 25 1.09 11.00 8.43
C LEU A 25 2.36 10.14 8.51
N ILE A 26 2.60 9.47 9.64
CA ILE A 26 3.80 8.66 9.87
C ILE A 26 3.57 7.17 9.63
N ALA A 27 2.40 6.65 10.00
CA ALA A 27 2.20 5.20 10.19
C ALA A 27 1.19 4.57 9.21
N ARG A 28 0.43 5.40 8.48
CA ARG A 28 -0.62 4.92 7.56
C ARG A 28 -0.91 5.97 6.50
N ASN A 29 0.02 6.11 5.57
CA ASN A 29 -0.02 7.11 4.51
C ASN A 29 0.11 6.46 3.11
N CYS A 30 0.16 7.28 2.07
CA CYS A 30 0.28 6.83 0.69
C CYS A 30 1.48 5.90 0.44
N ASN A 31 2.59 6.08 1.16
CA ASN A 31 3.76 5.23 0.96
C ASN A 31 3.56 3.82 1.54
N HIS A 32 2.76 3.68 2.61
CA HIS A 32 2.40 2.37 3.17
C HIS A 32 1.49 1.63 2.18
N PHE A 33 0.49 2.33 1.63
CA PHE A 33 -0.34 1.81 0.55
C PHE A 33 0.50 1.33 -0.64
N THR A 34 1.44 2.16 -1.13
CA THR A 34 2.35 1.77 -2.21
C THR A 34 3.23 0.59 -1.82
N THR A 35 3.61 0.47 -0.54
CA THR A 35 4.41 -0.66 -0.04
C THR A 35 3.63 -1.96 -0.15
N ASP A 36 2.35 -1.97 0.24
CA ASP A 36 1.50 -3.16 0.19
C ASP A 36 1.20 -3.57 -1.26
N VAL A 37 0.88 -2.60 -2.13
CA VAL A 37 0.72 -2.82 -3.57
C VAL A 37 2.00 -3.41 -4.19
N TYR A 38 3.16 -2.81 -3.91
CA TYR A 38 4.44 -3.28 -4.43
C TYR A 38 4.75 -4.70 -3.94
N ASN A 39 4.59 -4.96 -2.65
CA ASN A 39 4.86 -6.27 -2.06
C ASN A 39 3.92 -7.33 -2.67
N HIS A 40 2.64 -7.04 -2.87
CA HIS A 40 1.67 -7.96 -3.45
C HIS A 40 2.06 -8.39 -4.88
N PHE A 41 2.36 -7.43 -5.76
CA PHE A 41 2.64 -7.72 -7.17
C PHE A 41 4.06 -8.23 -7.44
N THR A 42 5.03 -7.88 -6.59
CA THR A 42 6.43 -8.21 -6.83
C THR A 42 6.98 -9.30 -5.91
N GLY A 43 6.33 -9.55 -4.76
CA GLY A 43 6.84 -10.41 -3.70
C GLY A 43 8.15 -9.91 -3.05
N LYS A 44 8.56 -8.66 -3.34
CA LYS A 44 9.83 -8.08 -2.89
C LYS A 44 9.58 -6.99 -1.87
N PRO A 45 10.52 -6.76 -0.94
CA PRO A 45 10.41 -5.64 -0.02
C PRO A 45 10.55 -4.30 -0.75
N THR A 46 9.72 -3.33 -0.37
CA THR A 46 9.79 -1.98 -0.93
C THR A 46 11.19 -1.35 -0.76
N PRO A 47 11.77 -0.78 -1.82
CA PRO A 47 13.11 -0.20 -1.76
C PRO A 47 13.24 0.89 -0.69
N ARG A 48 14.33 0.87 0.08
CA ARG A 48 14.54 1.80 1.21
C ARG A 48 14.50 3.28 0.81
N TRP A 49 14.86 3.61 -0.42
CA TRP A 49 14.84 4.98 -0.92
C TRP A 49 13.43 5.48 -1.24
N VAL A 50 12.47 4.59 -1.53
CA VAL A 50 11.07 4.95 -1.79
C VAL A 50 10.40 5.42 -0.49
N ASN A 51 10.78 4.84 0.65
CA ASN A 51 9.96 4.97 1.85
C ASN A 51 10.77 5.05 3.15
N ARG A 52 11.42 6.20 3.37
CA ARG A 52 12.21 6.46 4.59
C ARG A 52 11.34 6.77 5.82
N LEU A 53 10.24 7.51 5.63
CA LEU A 53 9.36 7.94 6.72
C LEU A 53 8.45 6.83 7.26
N ALA A 54 7.95 5.92 6.41
CA ALA A 54 7.10 4.80 6.83
C ALA A 54 7.81 3.73 7.68
N ARG A 55 9.14 3.85 7.85
CA ARG A 55 9.95 2.93 8.66
C ARG A 55 10.30 3.50 10.03
N LEU A 56 9.77 4.67 10.37
CA LEU A 56 10.00 5.35 11.66
C LEU A 56 8.96 4.98 12.73
N GLY A 57 8.00 4.10 12.41
CA GLY A 57 6.99 3.56 13.31
C GLY A 57 7.26 2.12 13.69
#